data_AF-A0A2D5Z7M1-F1
#
_entry.id   AF-A0A2D5Z7M1-F1
#
_cell.length_a   1.000
_cell.length_b   1.000
_cell.length_c   1.000
_cell.angle_alpha   90.00
_cell.angle_beta   90.00
_cell.angle_gamma   90.00
#
_symmetry.space_group_name_H-M   'P 1'
#
loop_
_entity.id
_entity.type
_entity.pdbx_description
1 polymer ?
#
loop_
_entity_poly.entity_id
_entity_poly.type
_entity_poly.pdbx_seq_one_letter_code
_entity_poly.pdbx_strand_id
1 'polypeptide(L)'
;MSDDHREGAGATDPREVTIPLAMLLAGIAVLFVRALVTEGSGGVAMALLGIGAEIVIGVPLAIVACFAAARVLDTDFGLLHTAVLKLAAAFIFPAAVAGIIPIGLLAWIVSLILYLGMLEKFFRLEPTELIVCAILIFLVRILAGVVVAMLVLA
;
A
#
# COMPACT_ATOMS: atom_id res chain seq x y z
N MET A 1 6.44 -2.05 -49.83
CA MET A 1 6.12 -3.49 -49.82
C MET A 1 6.88 -4.07 -48.64
N SER A 2 6.51 -3.70 -47.41
CA SER A 2 5.41 -4.19 -46.57
C SER A 2 5.72 -5.57 -45.99
N ASP A 3 6.31 -5.54 -44.79
CA ASP A 3 6.35 -6.54 -43.71
C ASP A 3 6.97 -5.79 -42.50
N ASP A 4 6.47 -5.75 -41.28
CA ASP A 4 5.33 -6.39 -40.64
C ASP A 4 4.97 -5.52 -39.42
N HIS A 5 3.80 -4.88 -39.48
CA HIS A 5 3.19 -4.22 -38.34
C HIS A 5 2.59 -5.28 -37.43
N ARG A 6 3.30 -5.72 -36.38
CA ARG A 6 2.72 -6.50 -35.26
C ARG A 6 3.60 -6.71 -34.03
N GLU A 7 4.48 -5.78 -33.65
CA GLU A 7 5.12 -5.84 -32.33
C GLU A 7 4.17 -5.34 -31.23
N GLY A 8 3.34 -6.26 -30.75
CA GLY A 8 3.04 -6.43 -29.33
C GLY A 8 2.30 -5.30 -28.61
N ALA A 9 1.04 -5.07 -28.96
CA ALA A 9 0.10 -4.45 -28.04
C ALA A 9 -0.02 -5.31 -26.76
N GLY A 10 0.57 -4.85 -25.65
CA GLY A 10 0.25 -5.36 -24.30
C GLY A 10 1.32 -6.16 -23.55
N ALA A 11 2.60 -6.11 -23.93
CA ALA A 11 3.65 -6.66 -23.07
C ALA A 11 3.96 -5.67 -21.93
N THR A 12 3.26 -5.78 -20.79
CA THR A 12 3.66 -5.13 -19.54
C THR A 12 5.10 -5.53 -19.22
N ASP A 13 6.00 -4.55 -19.05
CA ASP A 13 7.37 -4.82 -18.62
C ASP A 13 7.33 -5.62 -17.30
N PRO A 14 7.89 -6.85 -17.26
CA PRO A 14 7.88 -7.67 -16.06
C PRO A 14 8.39 -6.95 -14.81
N ARG A 15 9.28 -5.95 -14.98
CA ARG A 15 9.85 -5.17 -13.88
C ARG A 15 8.82 -4.28 -13.19
N GLU A 16 7.82 -3.79 -13.91
CA GLU A 16 6.75 -2.94 -13.35
C GLU A 16 5.84 -3.69 -12.39
N VAL A 17 5.73 -5.01 -12.54
CA VAL A 17 4.95 -5.89 -11.65
C VAL A 17 5.85 -6.47 -10.56
N THR A 18 7.08 -6.84 -10.91
CA THR A 18 8.00 -7.53 -9.98
C THR A 18 8.39 -6.63 -8.80
N ILE A 19 8.66 -5.34 -9.03
CA ILE A 19 9.09 -4.44 -7.95
C ILE A 19 7.97 -4.22 -6.91
N PRO A 20 6.75 -3.80 -7.29
CA PRO A 20 5.64 -3.67 -6.34
C PRO A 20 5.30 -4.99 -5.64
N LEU A 21 5.32 -6.11 -6.36
CA LEU A 21 5.06 -7.42 -5.78
C LEU A 21 6.09 -7.78 -4.71
N ALA A 22 7.38 -7.58 -5.00
CA ALA A 22 8.45 -7.84 -4.04
C ALA A 22 8.32 -6.95 -2.80
N MET A 23 7.96 -5.67 -2.95
CA MET A 23 7.74 -4.76 -1.82
C MET A 23 6.51 -5.16 -0.99
N LEU A 24 5.42 -5.57 -1.64
CA LEU A 24 4.22 -6.07 -0.95
C LEU A 24 4.54 -7.32 -0.12
N LEU A 25 5.20 -8.31 -0.73
CA LEU A 25 5.59 -9.55 -0.05
C LEU A 25 6.58 -9.27 1.09
N ALA A 26 7.55 -8.38 0.89
CA ALA A 26 8.47 -7.97 1.95
C ALA A 26 7.74 -7.29 3.12
N GLY A 27 6.78 -6.40 2.84
CA GLY A 27 5.97 -5.77 3.87
C GLY A 27 5.15 -6.78 4.68
N ILE A 28 4.50 -7.73 4.00
CA ILE A 28 3.75 -8.81 4.66
C ILE A 28 4.68 -9.67 5.52
N ALA A 29 5.85 -10.06 5.01
CA ALA A 29 6.81 -10.85 5.76
C ALA A 29 7.29 -10.12 7.02
N VAL A 30 7.57 -8.82 6.94
CA VAL A 30 7.93 -7.99 8.08
C VAL A 30 6.81 -7.94 9.12
N LEU A 31 5.56 -7.73 8.69
CA LEU A 31 4.40 -7.73 9.60
C LEU A 31 4.23 -9.08 10.31
N PHE A 32 4.43 -10.18 9.58
CA PHE A 32 4.36 -11.53 10.13
C PHE A 32 5.45 -11.79 11.16
N VAL A 33 6.72 -11.50 10.82
CA VAL A 33 7.85 -11.65 11.75
C VAL A 33 7.66 -10.78 12.99
N ARG A 34 7.18 -9.54 12.82
CA ARG A 34 6.89 -8.66 13.93
C ARG A 34 5.83 -9.26 14.86
N ALA A 35 4.71 -9.75 14.32
CA ALA A 35 3.66 -10.39 15.12
C ALA A 35 4.20 -11.60 15.91
N LEU A 36 5.09 -12.40 15.32
CA LEU A 36 5.74 -13.53 16.03
C LEU A 36 6.64 -13.08 17.18
N VAL A 37 7.36 -11.97 17.01
CA VAL A 37 8.33 -11.47 17.99
C VAL A 37 7.64 -10.69 19.13
N THR A 38 6.57 -9.96 18.83
CA THR A 38 5.95 -9.04 19.81
C THR A 38 4.86 -9.66 20.66
N GLU A 39 4.11 -10.66 20.18
CA GLU A 39 2.81 -11.03 20.77
C GLU A 39 2.80 -12.35 21.56
N GLY A 40 3.93 -13.06 21.65
CA GLY A 40 4.01 -14.34 22.36
C GLY A 40 3.06 -15.42 21.79
N SER A 41 3.11 -16.65 22.29
CA SER A 41 2.38 -17.79 21.68
C SER A 41 0.85 -17.64 21.68
N GLY A 42 0.29 -16.87 22.61
CA GLY A 42 -1.16 -16.63 22.71
C GLY A 42 -1.66 -15.44 21.88
N GLY A 43 -0.85 -14.42 21.64
CA GLY A 43 -1.25 -13.19 20.96
C GLY A 43 -1.03 -13.20 19.46
N VAL A 44 -0.16 -14.08 18.94
CA VAL A 44 0.16 -14.16 17.50
C VAL A 44 -1.11 -14.30 16.65
N ALA A 45 -2.03 -15.18 17.04
CA ALA A 45 -3.24 -15.43 16.27
C ALA A 45 -4.10 -14.15 16.14
N MET A 46 -4.28 -13.41 17.24
CA MET A 46 -5.04 -12.16 17.24
C MET A 46 -4.34 -11.07 16.45
N ALA A 47 -3.01 -10.96 16.56
CA ALA A 47 -2.23 -9.99 15.79
C ALA A 47 -2.28 -10.26 14.28
N LEU A 48 -2.17 -11.53 13.88
CA LEU A 48 -2.33 -11.92 12.47
C LEU A 48 -3.74 -11.66 11.96
N LEU A 49 -4.77 -11.86 12.80
CA LEU A 49 -6.16 -11.57 12.46
C LEU A 49 -6.37 -10.06 12.28
N GLY A 50 -5.81 -9.24 13.16
CA GLY A 50 -5.82 -7.78 13.05
C GLY A 50 -5.11 -7.27 11.81
N ILE A 51 -3.90 -7.78 11.53
CA ILE A 51 -3.14 -7.47 10.31
C ILE A 51 -3.95 -7.89 9.08
N GLY A 52 -4.46 -9.13 9.05
CA GLY A 52 -5.26 -9.64 7.94
C GLY A 52 -6.50 -8.79 7.67
N ALA A 53 -7.22 -8.40 8.72
CA ALA A 53 -8.38 -7.52 8.61
C ALA A 53 -8.00 -6.11 8.10
N GLU A 54 -6.91 -5.52 8.61
CA GLU A 54 -6.40 -4.23 8.12
C GLU A 54 -6.03 -4.30 6.63
N ILE A 55 -5.42 -5.40 6.18
CA ILE A 55 -5.08 -5.61 4.77
C ILE A 55 -6.35 -5.73 3.92
N VAL A 56 -7.25 -6.64 4.29
CA VAL A 56 -8.45 -6.97 3.52
C VAL A 56 -9.43 -5.79 3.42
N ILE A 57 -9.50 -4.95 4.45
CA ILE A 57 -10.39 -3.78 4.47
C ILE A 57 -9.67 -2.53 3.98
N GLY A 58 -8.48 -2.27 4.51
CA GLY A 58 -7.72 -1.04 4.26
C GLY A 58 -7.21 -0.93 2.83
N VAL A 59 -6.70 -2.02 2.23
CA VAL A 59 -6.16 -1.97 0.87
C VAL A 59 -7.26 -1.65 -0.16
N PRO A 60 -8.40 -2.35 -0.21
CA PRO A 60 -9.47 -2.00 -1.16
C PRO A 60 -10.00 -0.58 -0.93
N LEU A 61 -10.15 -0.16 0.32
CA LEU A 61 -10.65 1.18 0.64
C LEU A 61 -9.66 2.27 0.19
N ALA A 62 -8.36 2.02 0.32
CA ALA A 62 -7.30 2.93 -0.13
C ALA A 62 -7.27 3.02 -1.66
N ILE A 63 -7.42 1.88 -2.34
CA ILE A 63 -7.53 1.83 -3.79
C ILE A 63 -8.74 2.66 -4.25
N VAL A 64 -9.93 2.41 -3.68
CA VAL A 64 -11.15 3.16 -4.04
C VAL A 64 -10.96 4.66 -3.78
N ALA A 65 -10.38 5.05 -2.65
CA ALA A 65 -10.13 6.44 -2.31
C ALA A 65 -9.17 7.11 -3.31
N CYS A 66 -8.06 6.45 -3.67
CA CYS A 66 -7.11 6.97 -4.66
C CYS A 66 -7.74 7.09 -6.04
N PHE A 67 -8.46 6.06 -6.53
CA PHE A 67 -9.13 6.12 -7.83
C PHE A 67 -10.23 7.19 -7.87
N ALA A 68 -10.95 7.40 -6.76
CA ALA A 68 -11.91 8.50 -6.65
C ALA A 68 -11.21 9.86 -6.73
N ALA A 69 -10.06 10.02 -6.07
CA ALA A 69 -9.28 11.25 -6.12
C ALA A 69 -8.72 11.55 -7.51
N ALA A 70 -8.20 10.53 -8.20
CA ALA A 70 -7.72 10.66 -9.57
C ALA A 70 -8.81 11.16 -10.53
N ARG A 71 -10.06 10.77 -10.32
CA ARG A 71 -11.19 11.29 -11.12
C ARG A 71 -11.49 12.77 -10.85
N VAL A 72 -11.18 13.28 -9.68
CA VAL A 72 -11.37 14.69 -9.31
C VAL A 72 -10.19 15.55 -9.78
N LEU A 73 -9.00 14.98 -9.78
CA LEU A 73 -7.75 15.66 -10.12
C LEU A 73 -7.33 15.50 -11.59
N ASP A 74 -8.09 14.74 -12.38
CA ASP A 74 -7.79 14.39 -13.78
C ASP A 74 -6.44 13.66 -13.95
N THR A 75 -6.10 12.84 -12.96
CA THR A 75 -4.85 12.07 -12.88
C THR A 75 -5.02 10.67 -13.45
N ASP A 76 -3.99 10.14 -14.12
CA ASP A 76 -3.95 8.74 -14.59
C ASP A 76 -2.94 7.91 -13.79
N PHE A 77 -3.39 6.78 -13.23
CA PHE A 77 -2.54 5.79 -12.57
C PHE A 77 -2.00 4.70 -13.52
N GLY A 78 -2.40 4.75 -14.80
CA GLY A 78 -2.09 3.78 -15.83
C GLY A 78 -2.97 2.54 -15.75
N LEU A 79 -2.43 1.39 -16.17
CA LEU A 79 -3.17 0.12 -16.18
C LEU A 79 -3.67 -0.27 -14.78
N LEU A 80 -4.98 -0.46 -14.66
CA LEU A 80 -5.67 -0.76 -13.40
C LEU A 80 -5.00 -1.89 -12.60
N HIS A 81 -4.62 -2.98 -13.27
CA HIS A 81 -3.99 -4.13 -12.63
C HIS A 81 -2.66 -3.76 -11.95
N THR A 82 -1.79 -3.04 -12.66
CA THR A 82 -0.49 -2.60 -12.13
C THR A 82 -0.67 -1.53 -11.04
N ALA A 83 -1.65 -0.62 -11.22
CA ALA A 83 -1.95 0.41 -10.25
C ALA A 83 -2.43 -0.15 -8.90
N VAL A 84 -3.32 -1.15 -8.93
CA VAL A 84 -3.80 -1.85 -7.72
C VAL A 84 -2.64 -2.47 -6.95
N LEU A 85 -1.72 -3.15 -7.64
CA LEU A 85 -0.56 -3.77 -7.00
C LEU A 85 0.40 -2.74 -6.39
N LYS A 86 0.67 -1.64 -7.12
CA LYS A 86 1.48 -0.50 -6.65
C LYS A 86 0.87 0.16 -5.42
N LEU A 87 -0.45 0.38 -5.40
CA LEU A 87 -1.17 0.94 -4.26
C LEU A 87 -1.17 -0.02 -3.06
N ALA A 88 -1.38 -1.32 -3.28
CA ALA A 88 -1.29 -2.32 -2.21
C ALA A 88 0.11 -2.36 -1.60
N ALA A 89 1.16 -2.37 -2.42
CA ALA A 89 2.54 -2.31 -1.95
C ALA A 89 2.82 -1.01 -1.17
N ALA A 90 2.39 0.14 -1.69
CA ALA A 90 2.51 1.43 -1.02
C ALA A 90 1.69 1.48 0.27
N PHE A 91 0.56 0.78 0.38
CA PHE A 91 -0.24 0.71 1.60
C PHE A 91 0.44 -0.11 2.70
N ILE A 92 1.03 -1.25 2.35
CA ILE A 92 1.54 -2.25 3.31
C ILE A 92 2.99 -2.02 3.71
N PHE A 93 3.85 -1.68 2.75
CA PHE A 93 5.28 -1.65 3.01
C PHE A 93 5.71 -0.53 3.99
N PRO A 94 5.31 0.74 3.82
CA PRO A 94 5.65 1.81 4.76
C PRO A 94 5.18 1.51 6.19
N ALA A 95 4.00 0.90 6.31
CA ALA A 95 3.42 0.48 7.57
C ALA A 95 4.25 -0.59 8.29
N ALA A 96 4.67 -1.60 7.53
CA ALA A 96 5.52 -2.66 8.04
C ALA A 96 6.85 -2.11 8.56
N VAL A 97 7.48 -1.21 7.79
CA VAL A 97 8.75 -0.56 8.18
C VAL A 97 8.56 0.32 9.40
N ALA A 98 7.51 1.14 9.44
CA ALA A 98 7.19 2.00 10.57
C ALA A 98 6.93 1.19 11.85
N GLY A 99 6.31 0.01 11.74
CA GLY A 99 6.05 -0.88 12.87
C GLY A 99 7.31 -1.43 13.56
N ILE A 100 8.47 -1.40 12.90
CA ILE A 100 9.75 -1.81 13.49
C ILE A 100 10.32 -0.71 14.39
N ILE A 101 9.97 0.55 14.14
CA ILE A 101 10.57 1.69 14.83
C ILE A 101 9.88 1.86 16.20
N PRO A 102 10.60 1.77 17.32
CA PRO A 102 9.99 1.81 18.66
C PRO A 102 9.52 3.22 19.06
N ILE A 103 10.00 4.26 18.38
CA ILE A 103 9.66 5.65 18.67
C ILE A 103 8.47 6.06 17.80
N GLY A 104 7.29 6.22 18.41
CA GLY A 104 6.03 6.46 17.68
C GLY A 104 6.06 7.66 16.71
N LEU A 105 6.64 8.80 17.12
CA LEU A 105 6.74 9.98 16.24
C LEU A 105 7.67 9.72 15.05
N LEU A 106 8.80 9.05 15.28
CA LEU A 106 9.76 8.72 14.22
C LEU A 106 9.18 7.68 13.26
N ALA A 107 8.49 6.66 13.78
CA ALA A 107 7.76 5.67 13.00
C ALA A 107 6.75 6.33 12.07
N TRP A 108 6.01 7.31 12.59
CA TRP A 108 5.03 8.07 11.81
C TRP A 108 5.67 8.89 10.70
N ILE A 109 6.76 9.62 10.98
CA ILE A 109 7.49 10.41 9.99
C ILE A 109 8.08 9.50 8.90
N VAL A 110 8.73 8.40 9.28
CA VAL A 110 9.31 7.45 8.32
C VAL A 110 8.24 6.83 7.44
N SER A 111 7.10 6.46 8.02
CA SER A 111 5.95 5.96 7.27
C SER A 111 5.51 6.96 6.21
N LEU A 112 5.31 8.22 6.59
CA LEU A 112 4.88 9.29 5.68
C LEU A 112 5.88 9.53 4.54
N ILE A 113 7.18 9.57 4.85
CA ILE A 113 8.25 9.74 3.85
C ILE A 113 8.25 8.56 2.87
N LEU A 114 8.11 7.33 3.37
CA LEU A 114 8.04 6.14 2.53
C LEU A 114 6.79 6.12 1.66
N TYR A 115 5.63 6.53 2.19
CA TYR A 115 4.40 6.68 1.41
C TYR A 115 4.59 7.65 0.24
N LEU A 116 5.07 8.86 0.52
CA LEU A 116 5.30 9.88 -0.51
C LEU A 116 6.31 9.40 -1.55
N GLY A 117 7.46 8.86 -1.12
CA GLY A 117 8.48 8.37 -2.04
C GLY A 117 8.01 7.18 -2.89
N MET A 118 7.18 6.28 -2.35
CA MET A 118 6.63 5.16 -3.12
C MET A 118 5.58 5.63 -4.13
N LEU A 119 4.67 6.53 -3.76
CA LEU A 119 3.66 7.07 -4.66
C LEU A 119 4.30 7.88 -5.80
N GLU A 120 5.26 8.74 -5.48
CA GLU A 120 6.01 9.52 -6.47
C GLU A 120 6.74 8.58 -7.45
N LYS A 121 7.44 7.58 -6.92
CA LYS A 121 8.20 6.63 -7.75
C LYS A 121 7.30 5.75 -8.62
N PHE A 122 6.15 5.31 -8.11
CA PHE A 122 5.28 4.35 -8.80
C PHE A 122 4.37 4.98 -9.85
N PHE A 123 3.91 6.21 -9.59
CA PHE A 123 2.87 6.86 -10.38
C PHE A 123 3.34 8.16 -11.03
N ARG A 124 4.52 8.70 -10.66
CA ARG A 124 5.06 9.95 -11.20
C ARG A 124 4.06 11.11 -11.14
N LEU A 125 3.34 11.18 -10.02
CA LEU A 125 2.29 12.18 -9.77
C LEU A 125 2.86 13.58 -9.61
N GLU A 126 2.05 14.59 -9.92
CA GLU A 126 2.36 15.96 -9.54
C GLU A 126 2.34 16.13 -8.01
N PRO A 127 3.09 17.09 -7.43
CA PRO A 127 3.18 17.27 -5.99
C PRO A 127 1.81 17.44 -5.30
N THR A 128 0.87 18.12 -5.95
CA THR A 128 -0.49 18.33 -5.42
C THR A 128 -1.26 17.01 -5.33
N GLU A 129 -1.23 16.21 -6.40
CA GLU A 129 -1.90 14.91 -6.47
C GLU A 129 -1.29 13.91 -5.48
N LEU A 130 0.04 13.94 -5.37
CA LEU A 130 0.81 13.15 -4.42
C LEU A 130 0.36 13.42 -2.98
N ILE A 131 0.25 14.69 -2.61
CA ILE A 131 -0.18 15.10 -1.26
C ILE A 131 -1.62 14.66 -1.00
N VAL A 132 -2.54 14.86 -1.96
CA VAL A 132 -3.95 14.44 -1.81
C VAL A 132 -4.06 12.93 -1.65
N CYS A 133 -3.37 12.15 -2.48
CA CYS A 133 -3.36 10.70 -2.39
C CYS A 133 -2.76 10.22 -1.05
N ALA A 134 -1.67 10.84 -0.60
CA ALA A 134 -1.06 10.51 0.69
C ALA A 134 -2.02 10.77 1.86
N ILE A 135 -2.73 11.92 1.85
CA ILE A 135 -3.74 12.24 2.87
C ILE A 135 -4.87 11.21 2.86
N LEU A 136 -5.39 10.82 1.69
CA LEU A 136 -6.48 9.85 1.59
C LEU A 136 -6.07 8.46 2.08
N ILE A 137 -4.89 7.98 1.68
CA ILE A 137 -4.35 6.71 2.18
C ILE A 137 -4.18 6.77 3.70
N PHE A 138 -3.71 7.90 4.23
CA PHE A 138 -3.55 8.10 5.67
C PHE A 138 -4.90 8.06 6.41
N LEU A 139 -5.92 8.73 5.89
CA LEU A 139 -7.28 8.69 6.45
C LEU A 139 -7.88 7.28 6.40
N VAL A 140 -7.72 6.58 5.29
CA VAL A 140 -8.14 5.19 5.15
C VAL A 140 -7.43 4.30 6.16
N ARG A 141 -6.15 4.53 6.40
CA ARG A 141 -5.36 3.76 7.36
C ARG A 141 -5.86 3.95 8.79
N ILE A 142 -6.15 5.19 9.18
CA ILE A 142 -6.78 5.49 10.49
C ILE A 142 -8.13 4.79 10.58
N LEU A 143 -8.97 4.91 9.55
CA LEU A 143 -10.29 4.31 9.52
C LEU A 143 -10.22 2.78 9.62
N ALA A 144 -9.33 2.13 8.87
CA ALA A 144 -9.10 0.69 8.92
C ALA A 144 -8.64 0.27 10.33
N GLY A 145 -7.72 1.02 10.94
CA GLY A 145 -7.29 0.77 12.31
C GLY A 145 -8.43 0.88 13.33
N VAL A 146 -9.30 1.88 13.21
CA VAL A 146 -10.48 2.04 14.07
C VAL A 146 -11.47 0.89 13.88
N VAL A 147 -11.75 0.49 12.64
CA VAL A 147 -12.64 -0.63 12.33
C VAL A 147 -12.11 -1.94 12.90
N VAL A 148 -10.82 -2.22 12.73
CA VAL A 148 -10.17 -3.42 13.28
C VAL A 148 -10.20 -3.39 14.81
N ALA A 149 -9.90 -2.24 15.43
CA ALA A 149 -9.96 -2.10 16.88
C ALA A 149 -11.36 -2.36 17.42
N MET A 150 -12.40 -1.82 16.76
CA MET A 150 -13.80 -2.09 17.12
C MET A 150 -14.15 -3.58 16.99
N LEU A 151 -13.68 -4.24 15.93
CA LEU A 151 -13.96 -5.66 15.68
C LEU A 151 -13.27 -6.59 16.69
N VAL A 152 -12.08 -6.22 17.17
CA VAL A 152 -11.33 -7.01 18.17
C VAL A 152 -11.87 -6.81 19.59
N LEU A 153 -12.45 -5.65 19.89
CA LEU A 153 -12.99 -5.30 21.20
C LEU A 153 -14.47 -5.67 21.39
N ALA A 154 -15.18 -6.01 20.31
CA ALA A 154 -16.58 -6.44 20.31
C ALA A 154 -16.74 -7.93 20.64
#